data_AF-A0A7C3C5H7-F1
#
_entry.id   AF-A0A7C3C5H7-F1
#
_cell.length_a   1.000
_cell.length_b   1.000
_cell.length_c   1.000
_cell.angle_alpha   90.00
_cell.angle_beta   90.00
_cell.angle_gamma   90.00
#
_symmetry.space_group_name_H-M   'P 1'
#
loop_
_entity.id
_entity.type
_entity.pdbx_description
1 polymer ?
#
loop_
_entity_poly.entity_id
_entity_poly.type
_entity_poly.pdbx_seq_one_letter_code
_entity_poly.pdbx_strand_id
1 'polypeptide(L)'
;YKDAMGEQIFHPAINITDDPKIIRGHGSRPWDGEGVANTKMGIVTDGVLNSWLLNTASATQLGLPLTGHAHRDVGAPASVSASNAYIHAGDKSVDALLKDMGKGLIISEMFGASVNSNTGDYSVGIAGFAVENGERAGPVSEITVAGNLKDMFKSVIAANDLVFDDGICAPSLLMPNMVIAGE
;
A
#
# COMPACT_ATOMS: atom_id res chain seq x y z
N TYR A 1 9.80 7.61 -7.48
CA TYR A 1 10.78 6.73 -6.82
C TYR A 1 11.74 6.04 -7.82
N LYS A 2 12.10 6.69 -8.93
CA LYS A 2 12.96 6.08 -9.96
C LYS A 2 14.36 5.73 -9.43
N ASP A 3 14.90 6.58 -8.56
CA ASP A 3 16.26 6.45 -8.05
C ASP A 3 16.29 5.96 -6.58
N ALA A 4 15.18 5.39 -6.10
CA ALA A 4 15.02 5.00 -4.69
C ALA A 4 15.27 3.50 -4.44
N MET A 5 15.83 2.78 -5.42
CA MET A 5 16.17 1.37 -5.24
C MET A 5 17.27 1.23 -4.18
N GLY A 6 17.04 0.38 -3.17
CA GLY A 6 17.93 0.24 -2.01
C GLY A 6 17.81 1.36 -0.98
N GLU A 7 16.93 2.34 -1.19
CA GLU A 7 16.69 3.41 -0.22
C GLU A 7 15.57 3.06 0.75
N GLN A 8 15.70 3.54 1.98
CA GLN A 8 14.66 3.43 2.98
C GLN A 8 13.55 4.46 2.70
N ILE A 9 12.46 3.99 2.10
CA ILE A 9 11.31 4.82 1.72
C ILE A 9 10.11 4.65 2.65
N PHE A 10 10.10 3.60 3.47
CA PHE A 10 9.07 3.35 4.47
C PHE A 10 9.64 3.37 5.91
N HIS A 11 8.74 3.38 6.89
CA HIS A 11 9.10 3.07 8.27
C HIS A 11 9.75 1.68 8.37
N PRO A 12 10.80 1.46 9.19
CA PRO A 12 11.52 0.19 9.25
C PRO A 12 10.65 -1.04 9.61
N ALA A 13 9.52 -0.83 10.28
CA ALA A 13 8.60 -1.93 10.60
C ALA A 13 7.78 -2.43 9.38
N ILE A 14 7.83 -1.73 8.24
CA ILE A 14 7.00 -2.04 7.08
C ILE A 14 7.73 -3.00 6.15
N ASN A 15 7.06 -4.12 5.91
CA ASN A 15 7.43 -5.11 4.93
C ASN A 15 6.29 -5.27 3.93
N ILE A 16 6.61 -5.27 2.64
CA ILE A 16 5.64 -5.43 1.55
C ILE A 16 6.07 -6.63 0.71
N THR A 17 5.16 -7.56 0.49
CA THR A 17 5.43 -8.78 -0.26
C THR A 17 4.42 -8.97 -1.36
N ASP A 18 4.89 -9.43 -2.52
CA ASP A 18 4.06 -10.04 -3.55
C ASP A 18 4.23 -11.55 -3.51
N ASP A 19 3.14 -12.32 -3.42
CA ASP A 19 3.19 -13.79 -3.39
C ASP A 19 2.21 -14.43 -4.38
N PRO A 20 2.67 -14.90 -5.56
CA PRO A 20 1.79 -15.48 -6.57
C PRO A 20 1.28 -16.89 -6.22
N LYS A 21 1.72 -17.46 -5.09
CA LYS A 21 1.49 -18.88 -4.73
C LYS A 21 0.65 -19.04 -3.46
N ILE A 22 -0.05 -17.98 -3.03
CA ILE A 22 -1.07 -18.10 -1.97
C ILE A 22 -2.14 -19.10 -2.42
N ILE A 23 -2.39 -20.13 -1.62
CA ILE A 23 -3.39 -21.15 -1.96
C ILE A 23 -4.76 -20.47 -2.04
N ARG A 24 -5.36 -20.49 -3.24
CA ARG A 24 -6.65 -19.82 -3.53
C ARG A 24 -6.63 -18.29 -3.34
N GLY A 25 -5.46 -17.66 -3.36
CA GLY A 25 -5.38 -16.19 -3.36
C GLY A 25 -5.90 -15.60 -4.67
N HIS A 26 -6.49 -14.41 -4.61
CA HIS A 26 -7.19 -13.77 -5.73
C HIS A 26 -6.31 -13.49 -6.95
N GLY A 27 -5.03 -13.16 -6.75
CA GLY A 27 -4.04 -12.92 -7.80
C GLY A 27 -3.12 -14.11 -8.09
N SER A 28 -3.40 -15.28 -7.53
CA SER A 28 -2.48 -16.43 -7.60
C SER A 28 -2.41 -17.02 -8.99
N ARG A 29 -1.20 -17.27 -9.46
CA ARG A 29 -0.94 -17.76 -10.82
C ARG A 29 0.40 -18.50 -10.88
N PRO A 30 0.54 -19.53 -11.71
CA PRO A 30 1.79 -20.30 -11.82
C PRO A 30 2.89 -19.56 -12.62
N TRP A 31 2.51 -18.62 -13.48
CA TRP A 31 3.37 -17.73 -14.26
C TRP A 31 2.61 -16.44 -14.56
N ASP A 32 3.32 -15.41 -15.03
CA ASP A 32 2.76 -14.12 -15.39
C ASP A 32 2.16 -14.10 -16.81
N GLY A 33 1.66 -12.93 -17.25
CA GLY A 33 1.04 -12.75 -18.57
C GLY A 33 1.97 -12.95 -19.77
N GLU A 34 3.28 -13.11 -19.56
CA GLU A 34 4.30 -13.36 -20.60
C GLU A 34 4.90 -14.77 -20.49
N GLY A 35 4.39 -15.60 -19.57
CA GLY A 35 4.89 -16.96 -19.35
C GLY A 35 6.13 -17.03 -18.46
N VAL A 36 6.46 -15.95 -17.75
CA VAL A 36 7.59 -15.90 -16.82
C VAL A 36 7.15 -16.53 -15.49
N ALA A 37 7.89 -17.52 -15.02
CA ALA A 37 7.67 -18.10 -13.70
C ALA A 37 7.89 -17.02 -12.63
N ASN A 38 6.95 -16.93 -11.69
CA ASN A 38 7.01 -15.96 -10.60
C ASN A 38 7.16 -16.66 -9.24
N THR A 39 7.72 -15.93 -8.28
CA THR A 39 7.97 -16.41 -6.93
C THR A 39 7.66 -15.30 -5.95
N LYS A 40 7.41 -15.68 -4.70
CA LYS A 40 7.28 -14.74 -3.59
C LYS A 40 8.46 -13.75 -3.60
N MET A 41 8.16 -12.47 -3.55
CA MET A 41 9.14 -11.39 -3.64
C MET A 41 8.86 -10.33 -2.55
N GLY A 42 9.89 -9.98 -1.80
CA GLY A 42 9.84 -8.81 -0.92
C GLY A 42 10.03 -7.53 -1.74
N ILE A 43 8.96 -6.77 -1.94
CA ILE A 43 9.02 -5.45 -2.60
C ILE A 43 9.72 -4.45 -1.67
N VAL A 44 9.35 -4.49 -0.38
CA VAL A 44 9.96 -3.69 0.67
C VAL A 44 10.36 -4.62 1.82
N THR A 45 11.58 -4.49 2.31
CA THR A 45 12.06 -5.20 3.51
C THR A 45 12.69 -4.20 4.47
N ASP A 46 12.25 -4.22 5.73
CA ASP A 46 12.68 -3.28 6.77
C ASP A 46 12.60 -1.81 6.34
N GLY A 47 11.53 -1.46 5.63
CA GLY A 47 11.29 -0.14 5.06
C GLY A 47 12.12 0.22 3.80
N VAL A 48 13.01 -0.66 3.34
CA VAL A 48 13.88 -0.46 2.17
C VAL A 48 13.23 -1.03 0.90
N LEU A 49 13.21 -0.24 -0.17
CA LEU A 49 12.72 -0.68 -1.48
C LEU A 49 13.73 -1.61 -2.15
N ASN A 50 13.34 -2.87 -2.38
CA ASN A 50 14.22 -3.91 -2.92
C ASN A 50 13.97 -4.27 -4.38
N SER A 51 12.75 -4.03 -4.89
CA SER A 51 12.44 -4.35 -6.28
C SER A 51 11.32 -3.48 -6.83
N TRP A 52 11.37 -3.25 -8.13
CA TRP A 52 10.22 -2.82 -8.93
C TRP A 52 9.48 -4.05 -9.47
N LEU A 53 8.19 -3.88 -9.73
CA LEU A 53 7.44 -4.86 -10.52
C LEU A 53 7.74 -4.61 -12.00
N LEU A 54 8.05 -5.66 -12.75
CA LEU A 54 8.54 -5.53 -14.12
C LEU A 54 7.92 -6.61 -15.01
N ASN A 55 7.59 -6.20 -16.23
CA ASN A 55 7.38 -7.07 -17.38
C ASN A 55 8.65 -7.12 -18.24
N THR A 56 8.65 -7.92 -19.30
CA THR A 56 9.82 -8.08 -20.18
C THR A 56 10.29 -6.77 -20.79
N ALA A 57 9.37 -5.91 -21.22
CA ALA A 57 9.72 -4.62 -21.84
C ALA A 57 10.42 -3.67 -20.86
N SER A 58 9.84 -3.46 -19.68
CA SER A 58 10.40 -2.58 -18.64
C SER A 58 11.70 -3.11 -18.06
N ALA A 59 11.81 -4.42 -17.82
CA ALA A 59 13.04 -5.06 -17.38
C ALA A 59 14.17 -4.87 -18.40
N THR A 60 13.89 -5.08 -19.69
CA THR A 60 14.87 -4.87 -20.77
C THR A 60 15.31 -3.42 -20.85
N GLN A 61 14.36 -2.47 -20.78
CA GLN A 61 14.66 -1.05 -20.84
C GLN A 61 15.53 -0.56 -19.67
N LEU A 62 15.34 -1.13 -18.48
CA LEU A 62 16.08 -0.77 -17.28
C LEU A 62 17.36 -1.60 -17.07
N GLY A 63 17.58 -2.64 -17.90
CA GLY A 63 18.70 -3.58 -17.73
C GLY A 63 18.58 -4.43 -16.45
N LEU A 64 17.36 -4.76 -16.03
CA LEU A 64 17.08 -5.49 -14.79
C LEU A 64 16.57 -6.91 -15.07
N PRO A 65 16.67 -7.82 -14.09
CA PRO A 65 16.05 -9.14 -14.17
C PRO A 65 14.52 -9.06 -14.29
N LEU A 66 13.93 -10.08 -14.94
CA LEU A 66 12.49 -10.28 -14.94
C LEU A 66 12.00 -10.60 -13.53
N THR A 67 10.86 -10.04 -13.15
CA THR A 67 10.26 -10.29 -11.82
C THR A 67 8.96 -11.09 -11.88
N GLY A 68 8.44 -11.37 -13.08
CA GLY A 68 7.22 -12.17 -13.26
C GLY A 68 5.93 -11.41 -12.92
N HIS A 69 5.87 -10.12 -13.29
CA HIS A 69 4.73 -9.24 -13.01
C HIS A 69 4.03 -8.73 -14.26
N ALA A 70 4.25 -9.34 -15.42
CA ALA A 70 3.46 -9.00 -16.59
C ALA A 70 1.98 -9.35 -16.38
N HIS A 71 1.10 -8.43 -16.73
CA HIS A 71 -0.35 -8.63 -16.71
C HIS A 71 -0.92 -8.41 -18.10
N ARG A 72 -1.93 -9.18 -18.48
CA ARG A 72 -2.60 -9.06 -19.78
C ARG A 72 -4.10 -9.07 -19.59
N ASP A 73 -4.71 -7.96 -19.98
CA ASP A 73 -6.16 -7.86 -20.14
C ASP A 73 -6.56 -8.14 -21.58
N VAL A 74 -7.82 -8.56 -21.75
CA VAL A 74 -8.39 -8.86 -23.07
C VAL A 74 -8.39 -7.58 -23.90
N GLY A 75 -7.63 -7.59 -25.00
CA GLY A 75 -7.55 -6.45 -25.94
C GLY A 75 -6.61 -5.32 -25.52
N ALA A 76 -5.84 -5.47 -24.43
CA ALA A 76 -4.86 -4.48 -23.98
C ALA A 76 -3.41 -4.96 -24.20
N PRO A 77 -2.45 -4.02 -24.39
CA PRO A 77 -1.03 -4.33 -24.28
C PRO A 77 -0.67 -4.93 -22.92
N ALA A 78 0.46 -5.62 -22.84
CA ALA A 78 0.95 -6.12 -21.56
C ALA A 78 1.25 -4.94 -20.62
N SER A 79 0.68 -5.00 -19.42
CA SER A 79 0.92 -4.06 -18.33
C SER A 79 1.76 -4.73 -17.23
N VAL A 80 2.01 -4.01 -16.15
CA VAL A 80 2.66 -4.55 -14.95
C VAL A 80 1.65 -4.52 -13.82
N SER A 81 1.49 -5.65 -13.12
CA SER A 81 0.66 -5.74 -11.93
C SER A 81 1.24 -6.72 -10.90
N ALA A 82 0.97 -6.44 -9.63
CA ALA A 82 1.13 -7.38 -8.54
C ALA A 82 0.30 -8.65 -8.78
N SER A 83 0.68 -9.74 -8.10
CA SER A 83 -0.13 -10.94 -7.94
C SER A 83 -0.97 -10.84 -6.66
N ASN A 84 -0.50 -11.34 -5.53
CA ASN A 84 -1.06 -11.07 -4.21
C ASN A 84 -0.08 -10.20 -3.41
N ALA A 85 -0.26 -8.88 -3.48
CA ALA A 85 0.56 -7.92 -2.75
C ALA A 85 -0.04 -7.62 -1.37
N TYR A 86 0.79 -7.61 -0.34
CA TYR A 86 0.35 -7.25 1.00
C TYR A 86 1.40 -6.55 1.85
N ILE A 87 0.92 -5.64 2.70
CA ILE A 87 1.68 -5.12 3.84
C ILE A 87 1.58 -6.12 4.98
N HIS A 88 2.70 -6.44 5.62
CA HIS A 88 2.72 -7.36 6.76
C HIS A 88 2.01 -6.74 7.97
N ALA A 89 1.35 -7.59 8.75
CA ALA A 89 0.75 -7.20 10.03
C ALA A 89 1.84 -6.70 11.00
N GLY A 90 1.54 -5.62 11.72
CA GLY A 90 2.33 -5.17 12.86
C GLY A 90 1.90 -5.87 14.16
N ASP A 91 2.41 -5.38 15.29
CA ASP A 91 2.19 -6.02 16.60
C ASP A 91 0.95 -5.47 17.34
N LYS A 92 0.58 -4.21 17.08
CA LYS A 92 -0.47 -3.51 17.82
C LYS A 92 -1.85 -3.79 17.23
N SER A 93 -2.85 -3.92 18.10
CA SER A 93 -4.24 -3.95 17.66
C SER A 93 -4.69 -2.56 17.19
N VAL A 94 -5.77 -2.53 16.40
CA VAL A 94 -6.43 -1.29 16.00
C VAL A 94 -6.77 -0.44 17.22
N ASP A 95 -7.37 -1.02 18.26
CA ASP A 95 -7.72 -0.30 19.49
C ASP A 95 -6.50 0.30 20.21
N ALA A 96 -5.35 -0.38 20.17
CA ALA A 96 -4.11 0.16 20.73
C ALA A 96 -3.61 1.36 19.91
N LEU A 97 -3.67 1.27 18.58
CA LEU A 97 -3.32 2.40 17.71
C LEU A 97 -4.26 3.59 17.87
N LEU A 98 -5.56 3.36 18.07
CA LEU A 98 -6.52 4.43 18.35
C LEU A 98 -6.18 5.15 19.67
N LYS A 99 -5.84 4.40 20.72
CA LYS A 99 -5.39 4.95 22.01
C LYS A 99 -4.10 5.76 21.87
N ASP A 100 -3.13 5.27 21.11
CA ASP A 100 -1.88 5.98 20.84
C ASP A 100 -2.10 7.26 20.03
N MET A 101 -3.02 7.23 19.05
CA MET A 101 -3.38 8.39 18.23
C MET A 101 -4.06 9.48 19.07
N GLY A 102 -4.94 9.09 20.01
CA GLY A 102 -5.65 10.00 20.91
C GLY A 102 -6.76 10.81 20.23
N LYS A 103 -6.44 11.59 19.18
CA LYS A 103 -7.42 12.34 18.39
C LYS A 103 -7.13 12.19 16.90
N GLY A 104 -8.15 11.90 16.10
CA GLY A 104 -7.98 11.73 14.66
C GLY A 104 -9.23 11.18 13.98
N LEU A 105 -9.02 10.44 12.89
CA LEU A 105 -10.08 9.92 12.04
C LEU A 105 -9.85 8.43 11.77
N ILE A 106 -10.93 7.65 11.82
CA ILE A 106 -11.00 6.33 11.19
C ILE A 106 -11.64 6.54 9.83
N ILE A 107 -10.92 6.22 8.76
CA ILE A 107 -11.40 6.34 7.40
C ILE A 107 -12.03 5.00 7.00
N SER A 108 -13.32 4.99 6.69
CA SER A 108 -14.01 3.80 6.16
C SER A 108 -14.21 3.88 4.65
N GLU A 109 -14.29 5.09 4.11
CA GLU A 109 -14.51 5.34 2.69
C GLU A 109 -13.62 6.47 2.18
N MET A 110 -13.16 6.34 0.95
CA MET A 110 -12.35 7.33 0.24
C MET A 110 -12.94 7.58 -1.13
N PHE A 111 -12.99 8.85 -1.56
CA PHE A 111 -13.50 9.25 -2.86
C PHE A 111 -12.69 10.40 -3.44
N GLY A 112 -12.54 10.41 -4.77
CA GLY A 112 -11.89 11.50 -5.49
C GLY A 112 -10.41 11.69 -5.15
N ALA A 113 -9.66 10.61 -4.88
CA ALA A 113 -8.24 10.70 -4.58
C ALA A 113 -7.45 11.36 -5.72
N SER A 114 -6.61 12.31 -5.36
CA SER A 114 -5.68 13.00 -6.25
C SER A 114 -4.26 12.81 -5.74
N VAL A 115 -3.38 12.36 -6.64
CA VAL A 115 -1.96 12.12 -6.35
C VAL A 115 -1.11 12.81 -7.42
N ASN A 116 -0.20 13.69 -7.00
CA ASN A 116 0.87 14.16 -7.86
C ASN A 116 2.08 13.22 -7.73
N SER A 117 2.31 12.36 -8.73
CA SER A 117 3.38 11.35 -8.69
C SER A 117 4.80 11.95 -8.72
N ASN A 118 4.97 13.21 -9.13
CA ASN A 118 6.27 13.87 -9.16
C ASN A 118 6.68 14.42 -7.79
N THR A 119 5.74 15.09 -7.10
CA THR A 119 5.98 15.71 -5.79
C THR A 119 5.67 14.78 -4.62
N GLY A 120 4.72 13.87 -4.82
CA GLY A 120 4.15 13.01 -3.79
C GLY A 120 2.93 13.62 -3.08
N ASP A 121 2.43 14.77 -3.54
CA ASP A 121 1.28 15.41 -2.89
C ASP A 121 0.02 14.56 -3.07
N TYR A 122 -0.67 14.32 -1.97
CA TYR A 122 -1.85 13.47 -1.88
C TYR A 122 -2.99 14.25 -1.25
N SER A 123 -4.19 14.12 -1.83
CA SER A 123 -5.43 14.68 -1.28
C SER A 123 -6.59 13.76 -1.63
N VAL A 124 -7.49 13.54 -0.68
CA VAL A 124 -8.64 12.64 -0.86
C VAL A 124 -9.83 13.10 0.00
N GLY A 125 -11.04 12.95 -0.54
CA GLY A 125 -12.27 13.09 0.25
C GLY A 125 -12.55 11.81 1.00
N ILE A 126 -12.97 11.91 2.26
CA ILE A 126 -13.21 10.75 3.14
C ILE A 126 -14.56 10.82 3.84
N ALA A 127 -15.03 9.64 4.23
CA ALA A 127 -16.06 9.46 5.26
C ALA A 127 -15.61 8.38 6.25
N GLY A 128 -16.11 8.46 7.49
CA GLY A 128 -15.77 7.52 8.54
C GLY A 128 -16.16 8.02 9.92
N PHE A 129 -15.25 7.92 10.90
CA PHE A 129 -15.54 8.25 12.29
C PHE A 129 -14.46 9.14 12.91
N ALA A 130 -14.88 10.17 13.63
CA ALA A 130 -14.00 10.93 14.52
C ALA A 130 -13.54 10.06 15.70
N VAL A 131 -12.32 10.30 16.14
CA VAL A 131 -11.73 9.69 17.33
C VAL A 131 -11.35 10.77 18.31
N GLU A 132 -11.77 10.62 19.56
CA GLU A 132 -11.43 11.51 20.68
C GLU A 132 -11.05 10.68 21.90
N ASN A 133 -9.97 11.05 22.59
CA ASN A 133 -9.40 10.31 23.71
C ASN A 133 -9.13 8.82 23.41
N GLY A 134 -8.84 8.50 22.15
CA GLY A 134 -8.59 7.14 21.67
C GLY A 134 -9.83 6.29 21.46
N GLU A 135 -11.03 6.88 21.52
CA GLU A 135 -12.30 6.19 21.33
C GLU A 135 -13.09 6.81 20.16
N ARG A 136 -13.93 6.01 19.50
CA ARG A 136 -14.80 6.49 18.42
C ARG A 136 -15.83 7.46 18.99
N ALA A 137 -15.85 8.69 18.50
CA ALA A 137 -16.72 9.75 18.98
C ALA A 137 -18.02 9.87 18.18
N GLY A 138 -17.96 9.75 16.85
CA GLY A 138 -19.13 9.88 15.98
C GLY A 138 -18.80 9.82 14.50
N PRO A 139 -19.80 9.64 13.62
CA PRO A 139 -19.58 9.61 12.17
C PRO A 139 -19.21 10.99 11.64
N VAL A 140 -18.38 11.01 10.60
CA VAL A 140 -17.98 12.22 9.86
C VAL A 140 -17.99 11.93 8.37
N SER A 141 -18.27 12.94 7.57
CA SER A 141 -18.34 12.87 6.11
C SER A 141 -17.89 14.18 5.48
N GLU A 142 -17.58 14.14 4.18
CA GLU A 142 -17.19 15.34 3.41
C GLU A 142 -15.91 16.01 3.92
N ILE A 143 -15.06 15.26 4.64
CA ILE A 143 -13.76 15.71 5.10
C ILE A 143 -12.74 15.49 3.98
N THR A 144 -11.84 16.45 3.78
CA THR A 144 -10.66 16.28 2.93
C THR A 144 -9.45 16.00 3.80
N VAL A 145 -8.71 14.94 3.48
CA VAL A 145 -7.42 14.63 4.09
C VAL A 145 -6.33 14.80 3.06
N ALA A 146 -5.24 15.48 3.45
CA ALA A 146 -4.11 15.75 2.60
C ALA A 146 -2.77 15.46 3.31
N GLY A 147 -1.75 15.15 2.52
CA GLY A 147 -0.40 14.87 2.99
C GLY A 147 0.59 14.69 1.85
N ASN A 148 1.82 14.30 2.18
CA ASN A 148 2.80 13.90 1.18
C ASN A 148 3.13 12.40 1.35
N LEU A 149 3.05 11.64 0.26
CA LEU A 149 3.26 10.19 0.27
C LEU A 149 4.62 9.78 0.86
N LYS A 150 5.68 10.57 0.67
CA LYS A 150 7.00 10.25 1.23
C LYS A 150 6.99 10.30 2.75
N ASP A 151 6.30 11.28 3.32
CA ASP A 151 6.20 11.44 4.77
C ASP A 151 5.23 10.40 5.36
N MET A 152 4.14 10.12 4.66
CA MET A 152 3.20 9.06 5.01
C MET A 152 3.90 7.70 5.07
N PHE A 153 4.65 7.32 4.03
CA PHE A 153 5.35 6.04 4.00
C PHE A 153 6.39 5.91 5.12
N LYS A 154 7.11 7.00 5.45
CA LYS A 154 8.11 7.00 6.53
C LYS A 154 7.51 6.93 7.94
N SER A 155 6.24 7.32 8.10
CA SER A 155 5.57 7.41 9.40
C SER A 155 4.47 6.37 9.61
N VAL A 156 4.10 5.62 8.58
CA VAL A 156 3.02 4.63 8.64
C VAL A 156 3.31 3.54 9.66
N ILE A 157 2.28 3.17 10.42
CA ILE A 157 2.30 2.08 11.39
C ILE A 157 1.20 1.08 11.03
N ALA A 158 1.58 -0.18 10.85
CA ALA A 158 0.64 -1.26 10.58
C ALA A 158 0.05 -1.84 11.88
N ALA A 159 -1.24 -2.12 11.87
CA ALA A 159 -1.93 -2.90 12.89
C ALA A 159 -1.78 -4.42 12.64
N ASN A 160 -2.34 -5.22 13.54
CA ASN A 160 -2.22 -6.68 13.54
C ASN A 160 -3.39 -7.43 12.88
N ASP A 161 -4.27 -6.74 12.15
CA ASP A 161 -5.54 -7.22 11.62
C ASP A 161 -5.53 -7.51 10.11
N LEU A 162 -4.39 -7.91 9.55
CA LEU A 162 -4.30 -8.26 8.13
C LEU A 162 -5.24 -9.43 7.78
N VAL A 163 -6.09 -9.21 6.77
CA VAL A 163 -6.96 -10.22 6.17
C VAL A 163 -6.64 -10.34 4.68
N PHE A 164 -6.70 -11.55 4.14
CA PHE A 164 -6.49 -11.85 2.72
C PHE A 164 -7.84 -12.07 2.01
N ASP A 165 -8.48 -10.98 1.62
CA ASP A 165 -9.79 -10.94 0.95
C ASP A 165 -9.76 -10.33 -0.46
N ASP A 166 -8.58 -9.90 -0.94
CA ASP A 166 -8.35 -9.40 -2.29
C ASP A 166 -6.91 -9.74 -2.77
N GLY A 167 -6.52 -9.30 -3.97
CA GLY A 167 -5.15 -9.40 -4.50
C GLY A 167 -4.21 -8.31 -3.98
N ILE A 168 -4.75 -7.25 -3.38
CA ILE A 168 -3.96 -6.20 -2.70
C ILE A 168 -4.54 -6.02 -1.30
N CYS A 169 -3.79 -6.45 -0.28
CA CYS A 169 -4.25 -6.44 1.10
C CYS A 169 -3.34 -5.61 2.00
N ALA A 170 -3.89 -5.03 3.05
CA ALA A 170 -3.14 -4.40 4.11
C ALA A 170 -3.89 -4.58 5.43
N PRO A 171 -3.19 -4.61 6.57
CA PRO A 171 -3.86 -4.38 7.85
C PRO A 171 -4.37 -2.94 7.90
N SER A 172 -5.11 -2.61 8.95
CA SER A 172 -5.37 -1.22 9.31
C SER A 172 -4.04 -0.45 9.43
N LEU A 173 -3.98 0.75 8.84
CA LEU A 173 -2.79 1.60 8.84
C LEU A 173 -3.06 2.91 9.59
N LEU A 174 -2.20 3.24 10.55
CA LEU A 174 -2.18 4.56 11.16
C LEU A 174 -1.20 5.46 10.39
N MET A 175 -1.71 6.59 9.91
CA MET A 175 -0.94 7.63 9.23
C MET A 175 -0.85 8.86 10.15
N PRO A 176 0.30 9.09 10.83
CA PRO A 176 0.48 10.28 11.65
C PRO A 176 0.55 11.56 10.81
N ASN A 177 0.26 12.71 11.44
CA ASN A 177 0.52 14.04 10.90
C ASN A 177 -0.15 14.37 9.55
N MET A 178 -1.35 13.84 9.32
CA MET A 178 -2.16 14.21 8.17
C MET A 178 -2.81 15.58 8.36
N VAL A 179 -2.95 16.34 7.28
CA VAL A 179 -3.72 17.59 7.27
C VAL A 179 -5.18 17.25 7.04
N ILE A 180 -6.06 17.77 7.91
CA ILE A 180 -7.51 17.56 7.84
C ILE A 180 -8.15 18.92 7.53
N ALA A 181 -8.96 18.97 6.47
CA ALA A 181 -9.75 20.14 6.10
C ALA A 181 -11.23 19.73 5.98
N GLY A 182 -12.08 20.38 6.77
CA GLY A 182 -13.51 20.06 6.92
C GLY A 182 -13.98 20.45 8.32
N GLU A 183 -15.30 20.63 8.51
CA GLU A 183 -15.93 20.83 9.83
C GLU A 183 -16.58 19.54 10.33
#